data_AF-A0AAV2PTJ7-F1
#
_entry.id   AF-A0AAV2PTJ7-F1
#
_cell.length_a   1.000
_cell.length_b   1.000
_cell.length_c   1.000
_cell.angle_alpha   90.00
_cell.angle_beta   90.00
_cell.angle_gamma   90.00
#
_symmetry.space_group_name_H-M   'P 1'
#
loop_
_entity.id
_entity.type
_entity.pdbx_description
1 polymer ?
#
loop_
_entity_poly.entity_id
_entity_poly.type
_entity_poly.pdbx_seq_one_letter_code
_entity_poly.pdbx_strand_id
1 'polypeptide(L)'
;MCPCLPTVPHLNKVYYFTGGCAAQYKNRYNFQYIFKYLGDLGLQCRWYFFVTSHSKCSCDGIGGTVKRSVDKASLQKVFERYILTPEDMVKYCKEFFLMKK
;
A
#
# COMPACT_ATOMS: atom_id res chain seq x y z
N MET A 1 -15.83 -28.66 -2.81
CA MET A 1 -16.04 -27.33 -2.20
C MET A 1 -15.43 -27.33 -0.81
N CYS A 2 -14.61 -26.34 -0.46
CA CYS A 2 -13.97 -26.26 0.87
C CYS A 2 -14.97 -25.66 1.88
N PRO A 3 -15.30 -26.34 2.99
CA PRO A 3 -16.42 -25.99 3.87
C PRO A 3 -16.17 -24.81 4.82
N CYS A 4 -15.03 -24.13 4.76
CA CYS A 4 -14.65 -23.08 5.72
C CYS A 4 -14.74 -21.64 5.20
N LEU A 5 -15.22 -21.41 3.97
CA LEU A 5 -15.43 -20.04 3.48
C LEU A 5 -16.78 -19.52 3.99
N PRO A 6 -16.83 -18.43 4.77
CA PRO A 6 -18.09 -17.84 5.18
C PRO A 6 -18.89 -17.46 3.93
N THR A 7 -20.11 -17.99 3.84
CA THR A 7 -21.04 -17.66 2.76
C THR A 7 -21.48 -16.22 2.94
N VAL A 8 -21.08 -15.34 2.01
CA VAL A 8 -21.49 -13.93 2.00
C VAL A 8 -22.59 -13.78 0.94
N PRO A 9 -23.89 -13.81 1.32
CA PRO A 9 -25.00 -14.09 0.41
C PRO A 9 -25.28 -13.06 -0.69
N HIS A 10 -24.49 -12.00 -0.81
CA HIS A 10 -24.63 -10.95 -1.84
C HIS A 10 -23.29 -10.50 -2.44
N LEU A 11 -22.24 -11.30 -2.26
CA LEU A 11 -20.95 -11.00 -2.86
C LEU A 11 -21.05 -11.23 -4.36
N ASN A 12 -20.91 -10.17 -5.16
CA ASN A 12 -20.96 -10.26 -6.62
C ASN A 12 -19.59 -10.00 -7.27
N LYS A 13 -18.70 -9.29 -6.57
CA LYS A 13 -17.40 -8.85 -7.07
C LYS A 13 -16.32 -8.96 -6.00
N VAL A 14 -15.14 -9.40 -6.39
CA VAL A 14 -13.96 -9.44 -5.53
C VAL A 14 -12.81 -8.70 -6.20
N TYR A 15 -12.13 -7.85 -5.44
CA TYR A 15 -10.98 -7.08 -5.89
C TYR A 15 -9.74 -7.54 -5.12
N TYR A 16 -8.79 -8.15 -5.84
CA TYR A 16 -7.49 -8.53 -5.28
C TYR A 16 -6.43 -7.50 -5.63
N PHE A 17 -5.62 -7.14 -4.64
CA PHE A 17 -4.50 -6.23 -4.76
C PHE A 17 -3.26 -6.97 -4.29
N THR A 18 -2.32 -7.24 -5.20
CA THR A 18 -1.09 -8.00 -4.87
C THR A 18 0.16 -7.31 -5.37
N GLY A 19 1.23 -7.39 -4.58
CA GLY A 19 2.57 -6.98 -4.99
C GLY A 19 3.37 -8.13 -5.62
N GLY A 20 4.25 -7.78 -6.55
CA GLY A 20 5.24 -8.70 -7.11
C GLY A 20 6.56 -8.67 -6.35
N CYS A 21 6.67 -9.32 -5.18
CA CYS A 21 7.99 -9.58 -4.61
C CYS A 21 8.68 -10.68 -5.43
N ALA A 22 9.79 -10.35 -6.09
CA ALA A 22 10.52 -11.29 -6.96
C ALA A 22 11.00 -12.55 -6.19
N ALA A 23 11.27 -12.43 -4.88
CA ALA A 23 11.63 -13.54 -4.01
C ALA A 23 10.46 -14.47 -3.65
N GLN A 24 9.22 -14.06 -3.94
CA GLN A 24 8.01 -14.84 -3.66
C GLN A 24 7.33 -15.22 -4.96
N TYR A 25 7.76 -16.34 -5.56
CA TYR A 25 7.15 -16.99 -6.72
C TYR A 25 5.79 -17.65 -6.39
N LYS A 26 4.92 -16.94 -5.66
CA LYS A 26 3.58 -17.42 -5.26
C LYS A 26 2.47 -16.96 -6.21
N ASN A 27 2.76 -15.99 -7.09
CA ASN A 27 1.74 -15.37 -7.93
C ASN A 27 1.39 -16.14 -9.21
N ARG A 28 2.08 -17.25 -9.54
CA ARG A 28 1.84 -18.01 -10.79
C ARG A 28 0.43 -18.60 -10.90
N TYR A 29 -0.22 -18.86 -9.78
CA TYR A 29 -1.56 -19.47 -9.73
C TYR A 29 -2.69 -18.44 -9.65
N ASN A 30 -2.38 -17.16 -9.41
CA ASN A 30 -3.38 -16.12 -9.20
C ASN A 30 -4.33 -15.98 -10.40
N PHE A 31 -3.79 -16.02 -11.61
CA PHE A 31 -4.58 -15.96 -12.84
C PHE A 31 -5.49 -17.18 -13.01
N GLN A 32 -5.07 -18.37 -12.58
CA GLN A 32 -5.91 -19.57 -12.62
C GLN A 32 -7.14 -19.43 -11.72
N TYR A 33 -6.99 -18.75 -10.57
CA TYR A 33 -8.12 -18.51 -9.68
C TYR A 33 -9.15 -17.58 -10.30
N ILE A 34 -8.77 -16.56 -11.08
CA ILE A 34 -9.74 -15.65 -11.73
C ILE A 34 -10.79 -16.43 -12.53
N PHE A 35 -10.36 -17.42 -13.33
CA PHE A 35 -11.27 -18.25 -14.11
C PHE A 35 -12.13 -19.17 -13.24
N LYS A 36 -11.55 -19.78 -12.20
CA LYS A 36 -12.29 -20.65 -11.26
C LYS A 36 -13.37 -19.89 -10.48
N TYR A 37 -13.10 -18.65 -10.07
CA TYR A 37 -14.09 -17.85 -9.34
C TYR A 37 -15.35 -17.58 -10.18
N LEU A 38 -15.19 -17.32 -11.48
CA LEU A 38 -16.32 -17.10 -12.36
C LEU A 38 -17.07 -18.41 -12.65
N GLY A 39 -16.35 -19.50 -12.96
CA GLY A 39 -16.94 -20.78 -13.32
C GLY A 39 -17.59 -21.53 -12.16
N ASP A 40 -16.93 -21.56 -10.99
CA ASP A 40 -17.34 -22.39 -9.86
C ASP A 40 -18.26 -21.64 -8.87
N LEU A 41 -18.16 -20.30 -8.82
CA LEU A 41 -18.84 -19.47 -7.81
C LEU A 41 -19.72 -18.37 -8.41
N GLY A 42 -19.70 -18.16 -9.73
CA GLY A 42 -20.41 -17.04 -10.37
C GLY A 42 -19.90 -15.65 -9.96
N LEU A 43 -18.70 -15.58 -9.35
CA LEU A 43 -18.13 -14.35 -8.80
C LEU A 43 -17.24 -13.65 -9.82
N GLN A 44 -17.51 -12.36 -10.06
CA GLN A 44 -16.62 -11.57 -10.89
C GLN A 44 -15.39 -11.12 -10.10
N CYS A 45 -14.25 -11.74 -10.40
CA CYS A 45 -12.97 -11.41 -9.79
C CYS A 45 -12.18 -10.42 -10.65
N ARG A 46 -11.59 -9.39 -10.03
CA ARG A 46 -10.60 -8.50 -10.65
C ARG A 46 -9.32 -8.54 -9.84
N TRP A 47 -8.20 -8.72 -10.55
CA TRP A 47 -6.88 -8.80 -9.93
C TRP A 47 -6.00 -7.65 -10.40
N TYR A 48 -5.52 -6.84 -9.46
CA TYR A 48 -4.62 -5.72 -9.70
C TYR A 48 -3.22 -6.09 -9.20
N PHE A 49 -2.25 -6.03 -10.11
CA PHE A 49 -0.86 -6.35 -9.83
C PHE A 49 -0.02 -5.08 -9.79
N PHE A 50 0.62 -4.83 -8.65
CA PHE A 50 1.59 -3.73 -8.50
C PHE A 50 2.99 -4.25 -8.76
N VAL A 51 3.71 -3.58 -9.66
CA VAL A 51 5.08 -3.92 -10.04
C VAL A 51 6.04 -3.71 -8.86
N THR A 52 6.95 -4.69 -8.74
CA THR A 52 8.13 -4.80 -7.86
C THR A 52 8.00 -4.43 -6.38
N SER A 53 8.08 -5.50 -5.58
CA SER A 53 8.70 -5.56 -4.25
C SER A 53 7.91 -5.04 -3.05
N HIS A 54 6.98 -4.10 -3.19
CA HIS A 54 6.04 -3.81 -2.10
C HIS A 54 4.71 -3.27 -2.65
N SER A 55 3.61 -3.99 -2.41
CA SER A 55 2.25 -3.44 -2.55
C SER A 55 2.06 -2.37 -1.48
N LYS A 56 2.45 -1.17 -1.86
CA LYS A 56 2.44 0.03 -1.05
C LYS A 56 1.26 0.83 -1.56
N CYS A 57 0.24 0.98 -0.72
CA CYS A 57 -0.96 1.74 -1.04
C CYS A 57 -0.57 3.19 -1.39
N SER A 58 -1.49 4.01 -1.92
CA SER A 58 -1.24 5.43 -2.20
C SER A 58 -0.60 6.17 -1.01
N CYS A 59 -0.87 5.73 0.23
CA CYS A 59 -0.26 6.22 1.45
C CYS A 59 1.26 6.15 1.49
N ASP A 60 1.89 5.22 0.79
CA ASP A 60 3.34 5.06 0.78
C ASP A 60 4.05 6.06 -0.12
N GLY A 61 3.42 6.46 -1.24
CA GLY A 61 3.92 7.56 -2.06
C GLY A 61 3.88 8.87 -1.28
N ILE A 62 2.77 9.10 -0.56
CA ILE A 62 2.60 10.24 0.34
C ILE A 62 3.64 10.18 1.47
N GLY A 63 3.73 9.03 2.16
CA GLY A 63 4.68 8.82 3.26
C GLY A 63 6.13 8.94 2.83
N GLY A 64 6.49 8.45 1.64
CA GLY A 64 7.83 8.60 1.06
C GLY A 64 8.17 10.05 0.76
N THR A 65 7.21 10.83 0.25
CA THR A 65 7.38 12.26 0.00
C THR A 65 7.57 13.04 1.30
N VAL A 66 6.75 12.75 2.32
CA VAL A 66 6.86 13.35 3.66
C VAL A 66 8.22 13.03 4.28
N LYS A 67 8.62 11.75 4.29
CA LYS A 67 9.92 11.31 4.80
C LYS A 67 11.08 12.01 4.10
N ARG A 68 11.07 12.05 2.77
CA ARG A 68 12.14 12.70 2.00
C ARG A 68 12.23 14.21 2.25
N SER A 69 11.08 14.85 2.45
CA SER A 69 11.03 16.27 2.83
C SER A 69 11.63 16.51 4.22
N VAL A 70 11.26 15.68 5.20
CA VAL A 70 11.79 15.71 6.57
C VAL A 70 13.29 15.44 6.59
N ASP A 71 13.76 14.40 5.89
CA ASP A 71 15.18 14.04 5.80
C ASP A 71 16.01 15.19 5.22
N LYS A 72 15.54 15.76 4.10
CA LYS A 72 16.20 16.91 3.47
C LYS A 72 16.25 18.11 4.42
N ALA A 73 15.14 18.42 5.09
CA ALA A 73 15.09 19.52 6.04
C ALA A 73 15.99 19.29 7.25
N SER A 74 16.10 18.06 7.75
CA SER A 74 17.03 17.72 8.83
C SER A 74 18.48 17.92 8.38
N LEU A 75 18.85 17.39 7.21
CA LEU A 75 20.22 17.51 6.67
C LEU A 75 20.64 18.95 6.36
N GLN A 76 19.70 19.84 6.04
CA GLN A 76 19.98 21.24 5.68
C GLN A 76 19.99 22.20 6.87
N LYS A 77 19.70 21.74 8.08
CA LYS A 77 19.65 22.58 9.28
C LYS A 77 21.01 22.64 9.99
N VAL A 78 21.27 23.78 10.63
CA VAL A 78 22.42 24.00 11.53
C VAL A 78 22.18 23.18 12.82
N PHE A 79 23.28 22.73 13.46
CA PHE A 79 23.33 21.69 14.50
C PHE A 79 22.23 21.70 15.57
N GLU A 80 21.73 22.87 15.96
CA GLU A 80 20.70 23.03 17.01
C GLU A 80 19.26 22.79 16.54
N ARG A 81 19.01 22.54 15.25
CA ARG A 81 17.65 22.48 14.69
C ARG A 81 17.30 21.15 14.03
N TYR A 82 18.14 20.12 14.17
CA TYR A 82 17.87 18.80 13.60
C TYR A 82 16.51 18.24 14.01
N ILE A 83 15.91 17.46 13.12
CA ILE A 83 14.67 16.73 13.41
C ILE A 83 15.08 15.40 14.02
N LEU A 84 15.14 15.34 15.35
CA LEU A 84 15.63 14.17 16.08
C LEU A 84 14.50 13.38 16.76
N THR A 85 13.38 14.04 17.03
CA THR A 85 12.23 13.44 17.71
C THR A 85 11.01 13.33 16.79
N PRO A 86 10.08 12.40 17.08
CA PRO A 86 8.79 12.36 16.42
C PRO A 86 8.01 13.68 16.53
N GLU A 87 8.13 14.37 17.66
CA GLU A 87 7.51 15.67 17.92
C GLU A 87 8.04 16.74 16.94
N ASP A 88 9.36 16.77 16.72
CA ASP A 88 9.99 17.67 15.74
C ASP A 88 9.51 17.38 14.32
N MET A 89 9.35 16.10 13.97
CA MET A 89 8.84 15.69 12.66
C MET A 89 7.40 16.16 12.46
N VAL A 90 6.54 15.98 13.46
CA VAL A 90 5.14 16.45 13.42
C VAL A 90 5.09 17.97 13.30
N LYS A 91 5.90 18.68 14.08
CA LYS A 91 6.02 20.14 14.02
C LYS A 91 6.41 20.61 12.62
N TYR A 92 7.48 20.05 12.05
CA TYR A 92 7.90 20.34 10.69
C TYR A 92 6.78 20.07 9.66
N CYS A 93 6.08 18.93 9.78
CA CYS A 93 5.04 18.58 8.83
C CYS A 93 3.86 19.56 8.89
N LYS A 94 3.47 20.02 10.08
CA LYS A 94 2.43 21.04 10.25
C LYS A 94 2.85 22.38 9.62
N GLU A 95 4.08 22.83 9.88
CA GLU A 95 4.60 24.09 9.32
C GLU A 95 4.76 24.03 7.79
N PHE A 96 5.33 22.95 7.28
CA PHE A 96 5.68 22.84 5.86
C PHE A 96 4.49 22.50 4.95
N PHE A 97 3.58 21.62 5.40
CA PHE A 97 2.47 21.13 4.57
C PHE A 97 1.12 21.75 4.90
N LEU A 98 0.88 22.22 6.14
CA LEU A 98 -0.44 22.74 6.56
C LEU A 98 -0.51 24.27 6.66
N MET A 99 0.62 24.96 6.88
CA MET A 99 0.65 26.42 7.03
C MET A 99 1.02 27.20 5.76
N LYS A 100 1.29 26.53 4.63
CA LYS A 100 1.53 27.18 3.32
C LYS A 100 0.25 27.46 2.53
N LYS A 101 -0.79 27.99 3.18
CA LYS A 101 -1.95 28.56 2.48
C LYS A 101 -1.73 30.05 2.21
#